data_AF-A0A7Y0EFJ0-F1
#
_entry.id   AF-A0A7Y0EFJ0-F1
#
_cell.length_a   1.000
_cell.length_b   1.000
_cell.length_c   1.000
_cell.angle_alpha   90.00
_cell.angle_beta   90.00
_cell.angle_gamma   90.00
#
_symmetry.space_group_name_H-M   'P 1'
#
loop_
_entity.id
_entity.type
_entity.pdbx_description
1 polymer ?
#
loop_
_entity_poly.entity_id
_entity_poly.type
_entity_poly.pdbx_seq_one_letter_code
_entity_poly.pdbx_strand_id
1 'polypeptide(L)'
;MNKIGGYNVSNLNIKNESIYDNTKVIAEKKDNKSEENIGDTVQIEQKNNVIINTKKAYDALKETCDEVGTVTRDGYTYGSMMFSFYTMMDYMESQGISVPNFELSGNNLNNDNYLGFVDKIKEFTKNLSSQYPNVVPDNFYDFCDLFKEKLLQNGCS
;
A
#
# COMPACT_ATOMS: atom_id res chain seq x y z
N MET A 1 -25.67 26.33 -31.39
CA MET A 1 -25.86 25.11 -30.57
C MET A 1 -25.15 23.96 -31.27
N ASN A 2 -24.21 23.19 -30.74
CA ASN A 2 -23.32 23.27 -29.58
C ASN A 2 -22.02 22.58 -30.02
N LYS A 3 -20.86 23.18 -29.74
CA LYS A 3 -19.55 22.55 -29.92
C LYS A 3 -19.36 21.53 -28.80
N ILE A 4 -19.04 20.29 -29.14
CA ILE A 4 -18.61 19.27 -28.18
C ILE A 4 -17.09 19.19 -28.29
N GLY A 5 -16.40 19.52 -27.20
CA GLY A 5 -14.95 19.45 -27.07
C GLY A 5 -14.48 18.21 -26.32
N GLY A 6 -13.19 17.89 -26.48
CA GLY A 6 -12.41 16.92 -25.70
C GLY A 6 -12.59 15.46 -26.16
N TYR A 7 -11.56 14.62 -26.30
CA TYR A 7 -10.26 14.60 -25.65
C TYR A 7 -9.18 14.06 -26.58
N ASN A 8 -7.98 14.66 -26.53
CA ASN A 8 -6.80 14.21 -27.24
C ASN A 8 -6.04 13.24 -26.32
N VAL A 9 -6.06 11.94 -26.62
CA VAL A 9 -5.30 10.94 -25.84
C VAL A 9 -3.85 11.02 -26.30
N SER A 10 -3.04 11.81 -25.59
CA SER A 10 -1.60 11.81 -25.80
C SER A 10 -1.05 10.48 -25.29
N ASN A 11 -0.66 9.59 -26.20
CA ASN A 11 0.08 8.37 -25.88
C ASN A 11 1.35 8.74 -25.10
N LEU A 12 1.38 8.43 -23.80
CA LEU A 12 2.59 8.50 -22.98
C LEU A 12 3.54 7.39 -23.42
N ASN A 13 4.47 7.74 -24.31
CA ASN A 13 5.58 6.88 -24.69
C ASN A 13 6.65 6.92 -23.58
N ILE A 14 6.47 6.10 -22.54
CA ILE A 14 7.48 5.94 -21.49
C ILE A 14 8.62 5.10 -22.08
N LYS A 15 9.70 5.77 -22.49
CA LYS A 15 10.97 5.11 -22.78
C LYS A 15 11.51 4.53 -21.47
N ASN A 16 11.69 3.21 -21.44
CA ASN A 16 12.49 2.52 -20.44
C ASN A 16 13.94 2.99 -20.57
N GLU A 17 14.32 4.03 -19.84
CA GLU A 17 15.72 4.36 -19.64
C GLU A 17 16.24 3.44 -18.53
N SER A 18 17.03 2.44 -18.93
CA SER A 18 17.84 1.63 -18.03
C SER A 18 18.78 2.56 -17.25
N ILE A 19 18.58 2.69 -15.94
CA ILE A 19 19.50 3.43 -15.11
C ILE A 19 20.73 2.55 -14.83
N TYR A 20 21.86 3.16 -15.17
CA TYR A 20 23.22 2.67 -15.32
C TYR A 20 23.87 2.06 -14.07
N ASP A 21 24.79 1.13 -14.36
CA ASP A 21 25.92 0.71 -13.53
C ASP A 21 26.65 1.90 -12.88
N ASN A 22 26.62 1.97 -11.55
CA ASN A 22 27.53 2.85 -10.80
C ASN A 22 28.67 2.01 -10.19
N THR A 23 29.58 1.55 -11.03
CA THR A 23 30.93 1.19 -10.58
C THR A 23 31.94 2.12 -11.25
N LYS A 24 32.28 3.22 -10.59
CA LYS A 24 33.53 3.93 -10.87
C LYS A 24 34.21 4.40 -9.59
N VAL A 25 35.24 3.64 -9.25
CA VAL A 25 36.33 3.98 -8.35
C VAL A 25 36.89 5.36 -8.72
N ILE A 26 36.95 6.28 -7.76
CA ILE A 26 37.93 7.37 -7.78
C ILE A 26 38.67 7.33 -6.45
N ALA A 27 39.85 6.74 -6.48
CA ALA A 27 40.87 6.99 -5.48
C ALA A 27 41.52 8.33 -5.80
N GLU A 28 41.37 9.32 -4.93
CA GLU A 28 42.35 10.40 -4.76
C GLU A 28 42.15 11.06 -3.39
N LYS A 29 43.14 10.89 -2.51
CA LYS A 29 43.24 11.60 -1.23
C LYS A 29 43.47 13.09 -1.50
N LYS A 30 42.54 13.96 -1.07
CA LYS A 30 42.86 15.28 -0.52
C LYS A 30 41.89 15.62 0.61
N ASP A 31 42.46 15.87 1.78
CA ASP A 31 41.78 16.43 2.95
C ASP A 31 41.03 17.71 2.57
N ASN A 32 39.70 17.62 2.54
CA ASN A 32 38.80 18.73 2.78
C ASN A 32 37.64 18.13 3.56
N LYS A 33 37.51 18.54 4.82
CA LYS A 33 36.43 18.16 5.71
C LYS A 33 35.13 18.74 5.14
N SER A 34 34.48 18.01 4.23
CA SER A 34 33.09 18.27 3.90
C SER A 34 32.28 17.91 5.14
N GLU A 35 31.59 18.89 5.70
CA GLU A 35 30.39 18.60 6.49
C GLU A 35 29.42 17.93 5.51
N GLU A 36 29.51 16.60 5.41
CA GLU A 36 28.57 15.80 4.64
C GLU A 36 27.17 16.03 5.22
N ASN A 37 26.20 16.26 4.34
CA ASN A 37 24.78 16.34 4.64
C ASN A 37 24.23 14.98 5.13
N ILE A 38 24.72 14.51 6.28
CA ILE A 38 24.28 13.26 6.93
C ILE A 38 22.78 13.32 7.22
N GLY A 39 22.26 14.52 7.53
CA GLY A 39 20.82 14.73 7.77
C GLY A 39 19.93 14.47 6.55
N ASP A 40 20.37 14.86 5.35
CA ASP A 40 19.59 14.65 4.13
C ASP A 40 19.60 13.17 3.72
N THR A 41 20.76 12.51 3.83
CA THR A 41 20.88 11.07 3.51
C THR A 41 19.98 10.21 4.40
N VAL A 42 19.95 10.46 5.71
CA VAL A 42 19.09 9.71 6.64
C VAL A 42 17.60 9.90 6.32
N GLN A 43 17.16 11.11 5.99
CA GLN A 43 15.76 11.36 5.61
C GLN A 43 15.38 10.69 4.29
N ILE A 44 16.29 10.67 3.31
CA ILE A 44 16.07 10.00 2.02
C ILE A 44 15.95 8.49 2.21
N GLU A 45 16.84 7.88 3.01
CA GLU A 45 16.80 6.44 3.31
C GLU A 45 15.49 6.04 4.01
N GLN A 46 15.04 6.83 4.99
CA GLN A 46 13.77 6.60 5.67
C GLN A 46 12.57 6.67 4.72
N LYS A 47 12.50 7.71 3.88
CA LYS A 47 11.43 7.85 2.88
C LYS A 47 11.42 6.69 1.89
N ASN A 48 12.60 6.26 1.42
CA ASN A 48 12.73 5.13 0.51
C ASN A 48 12.24 3.83 1.16
N ASN A 49 12.60 3.57 2.41
CA ASN A 49 12.15 2.39 3.15
C ASN A 49 10.63 2.38 3.32
N VAL A 50 10.02 3.52 3.65
CA VAL A 50 8.55 3.65 3.73
C VAL A 50 7.92 3.34 2.37
N ILE A 51 8.39 3.95 1.28
CA ILE A 51 7.85 3.71 -0.07
C ILE A 51 7.96 2.23 -0.45
N ILE A 52 9.11 1.60 -0.17
CA ILE A 52 9.34 0.18 -0.46
C ILE A 52 8.38 -0.70 0.35
N ASN A 53 8.18 -0.42 1.64
CA ASN A 53 7.30 -1.20 2.49
C ASN A 53 5.83 -1.03 2.07
N THR A 54 5.40 0.20 1.77
CA THR A 54 4.06 0.50 1.23
C THR A 54 3.81 -0.22 -0.08
N LYS A 55 4.81 -0.25 -0.98
CA LYS A 55 4.69 -0.99 -2.24
C LYS A 55 4.51 -2.48 -2.00
N LYS A 56 5.33 -3.09 -1.14
CA LYS A 56 5.21 -4.52 -0.78
C LYS A 56 3.84 -4.82 -0.19
N ALA A 57 3.34 -3.96 0.70
CA ALA A 57 2.03 -4.12 1.31
C ALA A 57 0.90 -4.02 0.28
N TYR A 58 0.99 -3.08 -0.65
CA TYR A 58 0.03 -2.93 -1.74
C TYR A 58 0.06 -4.12 -2.71
N ASP A 59 1.26 -4.60 -3.08
CA ASP A 59 1.43 -5.77 -3.95
C ASP A 59 0.83 -7.02 -3.27
N ALA A 60 1.12 -7.24 -1.97
CA ALA A 60 0.51 -8.31 -1.17
C ALA A 60 -1.02 -8.22 -1.12
N LEU A 61 -1.58 -7.02 -0.95
CA LEU A 61 -3.02 -6.81 -0.93
C LEU A 61 -3.65 -7.18 -2.28
N LYS A 62 -3.01 -6.77 -3.37
CA LYS A 62 -3.45 -7.10 -4.74
C LYS A 62 -3.39 -8.60 -5.01
N GLU A 63 -2.29 -9.25 -4.69
CA GLU A 63 -2.12 -10.70 -4.83
C GLU A 63 -3.18 -11.47 -4.04
N THR A 64 -3.48 -11.04 -2.82
CA THR A 64 -4.54 -11.63 -1.99
C THR A 64 -5.91 -11.49 -2.66
N CYS A 65 -6.21 -10.31 -3.21
CA CYS A 65 -7.46 -10.08 -3.92
C CYS A 65 -7.58 -10.94 -5.18
N ASP A 66 -6.48 -11.08 -5.94
CA ASP A 66 -6.45 -11.91 -7.14
C ASP A 66 -6.64 -13.40 -6.79
N GLU A 67 -6.07 -13.87 -5.68
CA GLU A 67 -6.19 -15.25 -5.21
C GLU A 67 -7.58 -15.57 -4.65
N VAL A 68 -8.17 -14.66 -3.86
CA VAL A 68 -9.56 -14.80 -3.39
C VAL A 68 -10.56 -14.67 -4.54
N GLY A 69 -10.19 -13.91 -5.57
CA GLY A 69 -11.02 -13.67 -6.74
C GLY A 69 -12.21 -12.76 -6.44
N THR A 70 -13.31 -13.02 -7.14
CA THR A 70 -14.50 -12.17 -7.06
C THR A 70 -15.31 -12.49 -5.82
N VAL A 71 -15.62 -11.45 -5.05
CA VAL A 71 -16.50 -11.54 -3.90
C VAL A 71 -17.95 -11.57 -4.35
N THR A 72 -18.67 -12.60 -3.94
CA THR A 72 -20.12 -12.71 -4.10
C THR A 72 -20.78 -12.62 -2.74
N ARG A 73 -21.95 -11.98 -2.70
CA ARG A 73 -22.79 -11.90 -1.50
C ARG A 73 -24.25 -11.86 -1.93
N ASP A 74 -25.10 -12.65 -1.29
CA ASP A 74 -26.53 -12.70 -1.58
C ASP A 74 -26.86 -12.93 -3.08
N GLY A 75 -25.98 -13.65 -3.80
CA GLY A 75 -26.11 -13.90 -5.24
C GLY A 75 -25.65 -12.75 -6.16
N TYR A 76 -25.15 -11.64 -5.61
CA TYR A 76 -24.59 -10.51 -6.36
C TYR A 76 -23.06 -10.51 -6.32
N THR A 77 -22.45 -10.10 -7.42
CA THR A 77 -21.01 -9.89 -7.54
C THR A 77 -20.65 -8.47 -7.10
N TYR A 78 -19.82 -8.34 -6.07
CA TYR A 78 -19.39 -7.06 -5.48
C TYR A 78 -17.99 -6.62 -5.91
N GLY A 79 -17.30 -7.41 -6.73
CA GLY A 79 -15.95 -7.11 -7.23
C GLY A 79 -14.85 -7.69 -6.34
N SER A 80 -13.77 -6.95 -6.14
CA SER A 80 -12.61 -7.38 -5.36
C SER A 80 -12.81 -7.15 -3.86
N MET A 81 -12.24 -8.02 -3.03
CA MET A 81 -12.21 -7.86 -1.56
C MET A 81 -11.55 -6.55 -1.12
N MET A 82 -10.70 -5.97 -1.97
CA MET A 82 -10.09 -4.66 -1.77
C MET A 82 -11.10 -3.57 -1.40
N PHE A 83 -12.30 -3.59 -2.00
CA PHE A 83 -13.36 -2.61 -1.68
C PHE A 83 -13.84 -2.74 -0.24
N SER A 84 -14.12 -3.97 0.21
CA SER A 84 -14.55 -4.23 1.59
C SER A 84 -13.45 -3.88 2.59
N PHE A 85 -12.20 -4.18 2.25
CA PHE A 85 -11.05 -3.83 3.09
C PHE A 85 -10.90 -2.32 3.27
N TYR A 86 -10.89 -1.54 2.19
CA TYR A 86 -10.84 -0.08 2.29
C TYR A 86 -12.06 0.52 2.97
N THR A 87 -13.25 -0.03 2.74
CA THR A 87 -14.47 0.43 3.45
C THR A 87 -14.32 0.27 4.97
N MET A 88 -13.73 -0.83 5.44
CA MET A 88 -13.45 -1.01 6.87
C MET A 88 -12.34 -0.08 7.37
N MET A 89 -11.34 0.24 6.55
CA MET A 89 -10.34 1.25 6.88
C MET A 89 -10.97 2.64 7.06
N ASP A 90 -11.81 3.08 6.13
CA ASP A 90 -12.51 4.36 6.20
C ASP A 90 -13.40 4.42 7.46
N TYR A 91 -14.05 3.30 7.79
CA TYR A 91 -14.88 3.23 8.99
C TYR A 91 -14.06 3.33 10.28
N MET A 92 -12.90 2.66 10.34
CA MET A 92 -11.95 2.80 11.45
C MET A 92 -11.47 4.26 11.57
N GLU A 93 -11.08 4.89 10.46
CA GLU A 93 -10.62 6.29 10.44
C GLU A 93 -11.72 7.24 10.91
N SER A 94 -12.98 7.01 10.50
CA SER A 94 -14.13 7.81 10.95
C SER A 94 -14.37 7.72 12.47
N GLN A 95 -13.86 6.68 13.13
CA GLN A 95 -13.88 6.50 14.58
C GLN A 95 -12.60 7.00 15.28
N GLY A 96 -11.72 7.70 14.55
CA GLY A 96 -10.45 8.20 15.06
C GLY A 96 -9.38 7.13 15.22
N ILE A 97 -9.58 5.94 14.65
CA ILE A 97 -8.62 4.85 14.69
C ILE A 97 -7.64 5.05 13.54
N SER A 98 -6.34 5.19 13.85
CA SER A 98 -5.31 5.29 12.83
C SER A 98 -5.24 4.03 11.95
N VAL A 99 -5.18 4.27 10.63
CA VAL A 99 -5.09 3.27 9.55
C VAL A 99 -3.84 3.53 8.68
N PRO A 100 -3.25 2.49 8.06
CA PRO A 100 -2.14 2.61 7.14
C PRO A 100 -2.50 3.38 5.87
N ASN A 101 -1.52 4.09 5.33
CA ASN A 101 -1.63 4.69 4.00
C ASN A 101 -1.01 3.74 2.97
N PHE A 102 -1.72 3.48 1.88
CA PHE A 102 -1.24 2.69 0.75
C PHE A 102 -0.74 3.57 -0.41
N GLU A 103 -0.68 4.90 -0.24
CA GLU A 103 -0.10 5.84 -1.20
C GLU A 103 1.43 5.74 -1.26
N LEU A 104 1.98 5.63 -2.47
CA LEU A 104 3.42 5.54 -2.74
C LEU A 104 4.18 6.86 -2.61
N SER A 105 3.62 7.87 -1.93
CA SER A 105 4.19 9.22 -1.86
C SER A 105 5.33 9.36 -0.86
N GLY A 106 5.49 8.41 0.08
CA GLY A 106 6.52 8.44 1.13
C GLY A 106 6.34 9.57 2.16
N ASN A 107 5.23 10.32 2.08
CA ASN A 107 4.96 11.46 2.96
C ASN A 107 4.37 11.03 4.32
N ASN A 108 3.88 9.80 4.43
CA ASN A 108 3.40 9.24 5.68
C ASN A 108 4.47 8.35 6.32
N LEU A 109 5.30 8.94 7.17
CA LEU A 109 6.38 8.25 7.88
C LEU A 109 5.89 7.39 9.07
N ASN A 110 4.60 7.41 9.39
CA ASN A 110 4.05 6.83 10.63
C ASN A 110 3.29 5.51 10.40
N ASN A 111 3.42 4.88 9.24
CA ASN A 111 2.57 3.77 8.84
C ASN A 111 3.33 2.63 8.16
N ASP A 112 4.20 1.97 8.93
CA ASP A 112 4.97 0.80 8.49
C ASP A 112 4.40 -0.53 9.00
N ASN A 113 3.65 -0.55 10.10
CA ASN A 113 3.13 -1.80 10.69
C ASN A 113 1.86 -2.33 10.00
N TYR A 114 1.97 -2.72 8.73
CA TYR A 114 0.87 -3.33 7.98
C TYR A 114 0.45 -4.67 8.58
N LEU A 115 1.39 -5.48 9.07
CA LEU A 115 1.11 -6.78 9.68
C LEU A 115 0.19 -6.66 10.91
N GLY A 116 0.53 -5.77 11.83
CA GLY A 116 -0.28 -5.51 13.01
C GLY A 116 -1.61 -4.84 12.66
N PHE A 117 -1.65 -4.05 11.58
CA PHE A 117 -2.90 -3.47 11.12
C PHE A 117 -3.91 -4.51 10.64
N VAL A 118 -3.46 -5.57 9.95
CA VAL A 118 -4.36 -6.64 9.49
C VAL A 118 -5.06 -7.34 10.66
N ASP A 119 -4.37 -7.57 11.77
CA ASP A 119 -5.01 -8.10 12.98
C ASP A 119 -6.05 -7.11 13.55
N LYS A 120 -5.68 -5.84 13.59
CA LYS A 120 -6.52 -4.75 14.12
C LYS A 120 -7.83 -4.59 13.34
N ILE A 121 -7.78 -4.56 12.01
CA ILE A 121 -8.97 -4.44 11.17
C ILE A 121 -9.83 -5.71 11.25
N LYS A 122 -9.21 -6.89 11.36
CA LYS A 122 -9.92 -8.16 11.55
C LYS A 122 -10.70 -8.16 12.86
N GLU A 123 -10.08 -7.75 13.97
CA GLU A 123 -10.73 -7.66 15.28
C GLU A 123 -11.83 -6.59 15.30
N PHE A 124 -11.54 -5.40 14.77
CA PHE A 124 -12.52 -4.33 14.63
C PHE A 124 -13.79 -4.81 13.89
N THR A 125 -13.60 -5.50 12.77
CA THR A 125 -14.70 -5.99 11.94
C THR A 125 -15.50 -7.09 12.65
N LYS A 126 -14.86 -7.96 13.45
CA LYS A 126 -15.56 -8.95 14.29
C LYS A 126 -16.46 -8.27 15.32
N ASN A 127 -15.92 -7.26 16.01
CA ASN A 127 -16.69 -6.49 17.00
C ASN A 127 -17.86 -5.77 16.34
N LEU A 128 -17.66 -5.20 15.15
CA LEU A 128 -18.73 -4.57 14.40
C LEU A 128 -19.80 -5.58 13.97
N SER A 129 -19.39 -6.76 13.48
CA SER A 129 -20.29 -7.83 13.03
C SER A 129 -21.19 -8.38 14.14
N SER A 130 -20.73 -8.33 15.40
CA SER A 130 -21.55 -8.72 16.56
C SER A 130 -22.74 -7.77 16.81
N GLN A 131 -22.62 -6.52 16.39
CA GLN A 131 -23.67 -5.50 16.54
C GLN A 131 -24.50 -5.36 15.25
N TYR A 132 -23.85 -5.51 14.11
CA TYR A 132 -24.43 -5.37 12.79
C TYR A 132 -24.03 -6.59 11.93
N PRO A 133 -24.90 -7.61 11.84
CA PRO A 133 -24.62 -8.77 11.03
C PRO A 133 -24.36 -8.40 9.56
N ASN A 134 -23.49 -9.16 8.89
CA ASN A 134 -23.20 -9.04 7.46
C ASN A 134 -22.64 -7.65 7.06
N VAL A 135 -21.80 -7.03 7.88
CA VAL A 135 -21.07 -5.79 7.50
C VAL A 135 -19.98 -6.04 6.47
N VAL A 136 -19.43 -7.25 6.44
CA VAL A 136 -18.41 -7.68 5.46
C VAL A 136 -18.83 -9.00 4.81
N PRO A 137 -18.23 -9.35 3.65
CA PRO A 137 -18.43 -10.65 3.03
C PRO A 137 -17.97 -11.81 3.94
N ASP A 138 -18.55 -13.00 3.74
CA ASP A 138 -18.30 -14.17 4.60
C ASP A 138 -16.82 -14.58 4.66
N ASN A 139 -16.11 -14.46 3.54
CA ASN A 139 -14.69 -14.79 3.42
C ASN A 139 -13.74 -13.63 3.80
N PHE A 140 -14.24 -12.54 4.39
CA PHE A 140 -13.40 -11.41 4.79
C PHE A 140 -12.34 -11.79 5.84
N TYR A 141 -12.68 -12.67 6.78
CA TYR A 141 -11.74 -13.08 7.83
C TYR A 141 -10.63 -13.97 7.30
N ASP A 142 -10.95 -14.88 6.39
CA ASP A 142 -9.99 -15.73 5.68
C ASP A 142 -9.10 -14.88 4.77
N PHE A 143 -9.68 -13.87 4.11
CA PHE A 143 -8.92 -12.87 3.36
C PHE A 143 -7.91 -12.13 4.24
N CYS A 144 -8.27 -11.73 5.46
CA CYS A 144 -7.32 -11.08 6.36
C CYS A 144 -6.15 -12.02 6.73
N ASP A 145 -6.42 -13.30 6.97
CA ASP A 145 -5.36 -14.27 7.25
C ASP A 145 -4.43 -14.46 6.06
N LEU A 146 -5.00 -14.65 4.86
CA LEU A 146 -4.22 -14.75 3.63
C LEU A 146 -3.42 -13.47 3.35
N PHE A 147 -4.02 -12.29 3.55
CA PHE A 147 -3.31 -11.03 3.36
C PHE A 147 -2.11 -10.92 4.28
N LYS A 148 -2.26 -11.33 5.54
CA LYS A 148 -1.15 -11.38 6.50
C LYS A 148 -0.04 -12.32 6.04
N GLU A 149 -0.38 -13.49 5.50
CA GLU A 149 0.60 -14.41 4.91
C GLU A 149 1.32 -13.78 3.70
N LYS A 150 0.59 -13.12 2.80
CA LYS A 150 1.18 -12.42 1.64
C LYS A 150 2.07 -11.25 2.03
N LEU A 151 1.75 -10.53 3.10
CA LEU A 151 2.62 -9.48 3.65
C LEU A 151 3.97 -10.06 4.08
N LEU A 152 3.96 -11.20 4.79
CA LEU A 152 5.18 -11.90 5.19
C LEU A 152 5.98 -12.41 3.99
N GLN A 153 5.29 -13.00 2.99
CA GLN A 153 5.93 -13.49 1.75
C GLN A 153 6.60 -12.38 0.94
N ASN A 154 5.98 -11.20 0.90
CA ASN A 154 6.54 -10.01 0.22
C ASN A 154 7.62 -9.29 1.04
N GLY A 155 7.98 -9.81 2.23
CA GLY A 155 8.98 -9.24 3.10
C GLY A 155 8.59 -7.85 3.62
N CYS A 156 7.30 -7.66 3.88
CA CYS A 156 6.77 -6.52 4.61
C CYS A 156 7.00 -6.76 6.11
N SER A 157 7.54 -5.76 6.79
CA SER A 157 7.88 -5.78 8.22
C SER A 157 7.26 -4.57 8.91
#